data_AF-A0AA88S3G9-F1
#
_entry.id   AF-A0AA88S3G9-F1
#
_cell.length_a   1.000
_cell.length_b   1.000
_cell.length_c   1.000
_cell.angle_alpha   90.00
_cell.angle_beta   90.00
_cell.angle_gamma   90.00
#
_symmetry.space_group_name_H-M   'P 1'
#
loop_
_entity.id
_entity.type
_entity.pdbx_description
1 polymer ?
#
loop_
_entity_poly.entity_id
_entity_poly.type
_entity_poly.pdbx_seq_one_letter_code
_entity_poly.pdbx_strand_id
1 'polypeptide(L)'
;MASDPTVFTSLLRASLLHWKQQGKKGVWIKMPIELVNLVESAVKEGFYYHHAEAKYLMLVHWIPETANTLPANASHQVGIGAFVMNKKREPLSFDIQKQESEIEAAELIRNEWMSFDDYAAQPFVQTNELLKYLIDICSAKESGEYTGFTHVPTVTSFSNNKSNLYLNMRA
;
A
#
# COMPACT_ATOMS: atom_id res chain seq x y z
N MET A 1 -22.38 9.04 -25.51
CA MET A 1 -21.87 10.25 -26.20
C MET A 1 -20.60 10.66 -25.48
N ALA A 2 -19.43 10.53 -26.14
CA ALA A 2 -18.16 10.96 -25.56
C ALA A 2 -18.15 12.50 -25.51
N SER A 3 -17.76 13.08 -24.37
CA SER A 3 -17.70 14.53 -24.19
C SER A 3 -16.68 15.15 -25.14
N ASP A 4 -17.03 16.28 -25.77
CA ASP A 4 -16.16 17.01 -26.71
C ASP A 4 -14.96 17.65 -25.96
N PRO A 5 -13.70 17.29 -26.31
CA PRO A 5 -12.50 17.88 -25.72
C PRO A 5 -12.42 19.41 -25.81
N THR A 6 -12.97 20.02 -26.86
CA THR A 6 -12.90 21.47 -27.08
C THR A 6 -13.77 22.22 -26.07
N VAL A 7 -15.01 21.75 -25.91
CA VAL A 7 -15.95 22.27 -24.91
C VAL A 7 -15.38 22.06 -23.51
N PHE A 8 -14.86 20.86 -23.22
CA PHE A 8 -14.23 20.56 -21.94
C PHE A 8 -13.07 21.51 -21.62
N THR A 9 -12.16 21.74 -22.57
CA THR A 9 -11.01 22.63 -22.39
C THR A 9 -11.45 24.06 -22.06
N SER A 10 -12.46 24.56 -22.79
CA SER A 10 -12.99 25.92 -22.59
C SER A 10 -13.60 26.08 -21.20
N LEU A 11 -14.38 25.09 -20.75
CA LEU A 11 -14.97 25.06 -19.40
C LEU A 11 -13.91 24.91 -18.31
N LEU A 12 -12.90 24.07 -18.53
CA LEU A 12 -11.82 23.85 -17.57
C LEU A 12 -11.02 25.14 -17.35
N ARG A 13 -10.68 25.86 -18.43
CA ARG A 13 -9.96 27.14 -18.33
C ARG A 13 -10.76 28.19 -17.57
N ALA A 14 -12.06 28.31 -17.87
CA ALA A 14 -12.94 29.22 -17.14
C ALA A 14 -13.01 28.86 -15.65
N SER A 15 -13.08 27.56 -15.34
CA SER A 15 -13.12 27.06 -13.96
C SER A 15 -11.83 27.34 -13.21
N LEU A 16 -10.66 27.12 -13.84
CA LEU A 16 -9.35 27.42 -13.25
C LEU A 16 -9.20 28.89 -12.89
N LEU A 17 -9.62 29.81 -13.78
CA LEU A 17 -9.61 31.25 -13.50
C LEU A 17 -10.50 31.59 -12.30
N HIS A 18 -11.70 31.02 -12.25
CA HIS A 18 -12.64 31.23 -11.15
C HIS A 18 -12.08 30.71 -9.81
N TRP A 19 -11.53 29.49 -9.80
CA TRP A 19 -10.93 28.90 -8.60
C TRP A 19 -9.69 29.65 -8.12
N LYS A 20 -8.90 30.20 -9.05
CA LYS A 20 -7.77 31.09 -8.73
C LYS A 20 -8.24 32.34 -8.00
N GLN A 21 -9.32 32.99 -8.46
CA GLN A 21 -9.90 34.16 -7.77
C GLN A 21 -10.43 33.82 -6.38
N GLN A 22 -10.92 32.60 -6.16
CA GLN A 22 -11.34 32.10 -4.86
C GLN A 22 -10.19 31.66 -3.93
N GLY A 23 -8.94 31.77 -4.38
CA GLY A 23 -7.78 31.31 -3.60
C GLY A 23 -7.70 29.79 -3.42
N LYS A 24 -8.34 29.00 -4.29
CA LYS A 24 -8.16 27.55 -4.30
C LYS A 24 -6.74 27.20 -4.73
N LYS A 25 -6.15 26.17 -4.12
CA LYS A 25 -4.76 25.77 -4.36
C LYS A 25 -4.65 24.51 -5.21
N GLY A 26 -5.10 23.38 -4.68
CA GLY A 26 -5.11 22.10 -5.39
C GLY A 26 -6.47 21.78 -5.99
N VAL A 27 -6.50 21.45 -7.28
CA VAL A 27 -7.69 20.97 -8.00
C VAL A 27 -7.46 19.54 -8.43
N TRP A 28 -8.46 18.69 -8.21
CA TRP A 28 -8.42 17.27 -8.53
C TRP A 28 -9.51 16.95 -9.56
N ILE A 29 -9.15 16.20 -10.60
CA ILE A 29 -10.10 15.70 -11.60
C ILE A 29 -10.01 14.17 -11.59
N LYS A 30 -11.10 13.53 -11.15
CA LYS A 30 -11.29 12.10 -11.32
C LYS A 30 -11.84 11.83 -12.71
N MET A 31 -11.06 11.19 -13.57
CA MET A 31 -11.43 10.92 -14.95
C MET A 31 -11.71 9.44 -15.15
N PRO A 32 -12.98 9.03 -15.32
CA PRO A 32 -13.32 7.65 -15.69
C PRO A 32 -12.65 7.23 -16.99
N ILE A 33 -12.38 5.94 -17.14
CA ILE A 33 -11.70 5.38 -18.31
C ILE A 33 -12.45 5.68 -19.62
N GLU A 34 -13.78 5.82 -19.56
CA GLU A 34 -14.63 6.15 -20.70
C GLU A 34 -14.43 7.59 -21.22
N LEU A 35 -13.83 8.47 -20.41
CA LEU A 35 -13.52 9.86 -20.74
C LEU A 35 -12.02 10.09 -21.01
N VAL A 36 -11.28 9.04 -21.36
CA VAL A 36 -9.84 9.11 -21.64
C VAL A 36 -9.49 10.14 -22.72
N ASN A 37 -10.42 10.43 -23.64
CA ASN A 37 -10.27 11.45 -24.67
C ASN A 37 -10.11 12.88 -24.12
N LEU A 38 -10.42 13.12 -22.84
CA LEU A 38 -10.28 14.41 -22.18
C LEU A 38 -8.95 14.57 -21.42
N VAL A 39 -8.16 13.49 -21.25
CA VAL A 39 -6.92 13.52 -20.47
C VAL A 39 -5.93 14.51 -21.08
N GLU A 40 -5.74 14.45 -22.39
CA GLU A 40 -4.82 15.35 -23.10
C GLU A 40 -5.21 16.83 -22.91
N SER A 41 -6.50 17.13 -23.01
CA SER A 41 -7.03 18.48 -22.76
C SER A 41 -6.73 18.97 -21.35
N ALA A 42 -6.91 18.13 -20.33
CA ALA A 42 -6.61 18.50 -18.96
C ALA A 42 -5.11 18.73 -18.74
N VAL A 43 -4.26 17.87 -19.30
CA VAL A 43 -2.80 18.00 -19.19
C VAL A 43 -2.30 19.29 -19.84
N LYS A 44 -2.87 19.68 -21.00
CA LYS A 44 -2.56 20.95 -21.67
C LYS A 44 -2.90 22.18 -20.83
N GLU A 45 -3.89 22.10 -19.95
CA GLU A 45 -4.24 23.17 -19.00
C GLU A 45 -3.46 23.05 -17.67
N GLY A 46 -2.41 22.23 -17.60
CA GLY A 46 -1.46 22.19 -16.47
C GLY A 46 -1.72 21.09 -15.44
N PHE A 47 -2.70 20.20 -15.67
CA PHE A 47 -2.88 19.02 -14.82
C PHE A 47 -1.79 17.98 -15.06
N TYR A 48 -1.45 17.24 -14.02
CA TYR A 48 -0.51 16.11 -14.06
C TYR A 48 -1.08 14.90 -13.32
N TYR A 49 -0.50 13.72 -13.58
CA TYR A 49 -0.99 12.47 -13.00
C TYR A 49 -0.64 12.38 -11.52
N HIS A 50 -1.62 11.96 -10.70
CA HIS A 50 -1.38 11.68 -9.28
C HIS A 50 -1.47 10.18 -8.97
N HIS A 51 -2.54 9.51 -9.37
CA HIS A 51 -2.66 8.05 -9.26
C HIS A 51 -3.65 7.54 -10.29
N ALA A 52 -3.65 6.23 -10.53
CA ALA A 52 -4.61 5.57 -11.39
C ALA A 52 -5.16 4.32 -10.69
N GLU A 53 -6.42 4.04 -10.95
CA GLU A 53 -7.08 2.78 -10.61
C GLU A 53 -7.54 2.13 -11.91
N ALA A 54 -7.98 0.87 -11.85
CA ALA A 54 -8.40 0.11 -13.02
C ALA A 54 -9.48 0.81 -13.89
N LYS A 55 -10.29 1.69 -13.29
CA LYS A 55 -11.43 2.35 -13.96
C LYS A 55 -11.32 3.87 -14.06
N TYR A 56 -10.27 4.49 -13.53
CA TYR A 56 -10.12 5.94 -13.60
C TYR A 56 -8.68 6.41 -13.44
N LEU A 57 -8.38 7.59 -13.98
CA LEU A 57 -7.17 8.35 -13.74
C LEU A 57 -7.47 9.53 -12.82
N MET A 58 -6.64 9.76 -11.80
CA MET A 58 -6.69 10.97 -10.97
C MET A 58 -5.65 11.97 -11.44
N LEU A 59 -6.13 13.11 -11.91
CA LEU A 59 -5.35 14.26 -12.32
C LEU A 59 -5.37 15.31 -11.22
N VAL A 60 -4.27 16.04 -11.07
CA VAL A 60 -4.19 17.14 -10.11
C VAL A 60 -3.48 18.35 -10.72
N HIS A 61 -3.86 19.55 -10.31
CA HIS A 61 -3.19 20.80 -10.65
C HIS A 61 -3.04 21.68 -9.41
N TRP A 62 -1.83 22.23 -9.23
CA TRP A 62 -1.55 23.22 -8.20
C TRP A 62 -1.56 24.61 -8.84
N ILE A 63 -2.61 25.39 -8.54
CA ILE A 63 -2.88 26.69 -9.15
C ILE A 63 -1.84 27.78 -8.79
N PRO A 64 -1.40 27.93 -7.53
CA PRO A 64 -0.52 29.03 -7.16
C PRO A 64 0.95 28.72 -7.49
N GLU A 65 1.75 29.76 -7.69
CA GLU A 65 3.20 29.65 -7.90
C GLU A 65 3.99 29.34 -6.61
N THR A 66 3.29 29.26 -5.46
CA THR A 66 3.89 28.88 -4.18
C THR A 66 4.28 27.41 -4.16
N ALA A 67 5.18 27.04 -3.24
CA ALA A 67 5.56 25.64 -2.99
C ALA A 67 4.34 24.71 -2.94
N ASN A 68 4.41 23.63 -3.72
CA ASN A 68 3.34 22.64 -3.81
C ASN A 68 3.32 21.77 -2.56
N THR A 69 2.19 21.73 -1.87
CA THR A 69 1.99 20.94 -0.64
C THR A 69 1.10 19.72 -0.85
N LEU A 70 0.80 19.36 -2.11
CA LEU A 70 0.06 18.15 -2.41
C LEU A 70 0.92 16.93 -2.03
N PRO A 71 0.33 15.90 -1.42
CA PRO A 71 1.04 14.65 -1.16
C PRO A 71 1.60 14.08 -2.47
N ALA A 72 2.79 13.48 -2.40
CA ALA A 72 3.29 12.69 -3.51
C ALA A 72 2.42 11.44 -3.72
N ASN A 73 2.50 10.88 -4.93
CA ASN A 73 1.91 9.58 -5.23
C ASN A 73 2.57 8.43 -4.45
N ALA A 74 1.97 7.25 -4.51
CA ALA A 74 2.53 6.06 -3.88
C ALA A 74 3.97 5.81 -4.35
N SER A 75 4.92 5.90 -3.43
CA SER A 75 6.36 5.85 -3.70
C SER A 75 7.03 4.57 -3.21
N HIS A 76 6.32 3.74 -2.43
CA HIS A 76 6.89 2.56 -1.77
C HIS A 76 6.00 1.34 -2.00
N GLN A 77 6.65 0.19 -2.18
CA GLN A 77 5.99 -1.10 -2.09
C GLN A 77 6.05 -1.59 -0.65
N VAL A 78 4.91 -2.05 -0.12
CA VAL A 78 4.83 -2.66 1.21
C VAL A 78 4.71 -4.17 1.04
N GLY A 79 5.72 -4.89 1.53
CA GLY A 79 5.70 -6.35 1.64
C GLY A 79 5.51 -6.78 3.09
N ILE A 80 4.83 -7.90 3.30
CA ILE A 80 4.68 -8.53 4.62
C ILE A 80 5.28 -9.94 4.54
N GLY A 81 6.24 -10.23 5.40
CA GLY A 81 6.70 -11.59 5.67
C GLY A 81 6.03 -12.10 6.95
N ALA A 82 5.53 -13.34 6.94
CA ALA A 82 4.92 -13.96 8.10
C ALA A 82 5.74 -15.20 8.49
N PHE A 83 6.16 -15.25 9.75
CA PHE A 83 6.75 -16.45 10.34
C PHE A 83 5.72 -17.07 11.29
N VAL A 84 5.31 -18.29 10.99
CA VAL A 84 4.26 -18.99 11.73
C VAL A 84 4.88 -20.27 12.27
N MET A 85 4.67 -20.57 13.55
CA MET A 85 5.17 -21.79 14.19
C MET A 85 4.06 -22.49 14.96
N ASN A 86 4.12 -23.82 15.03
CA ASN A 86 3.26 -24.58 15.92
C ASN A 86 3.87 -24.70 17.33
N LYS A 87 3.13 -25.31 18.27
CA LYS A 87 3.60 -25.52 19.66
C LYS A 87 4.84 -26.41 19.79
N LYS A 88 5.20 -27.14 18.74
CA LYS A 88 6.38 -28.03 18.68
C LYS A 88 7.58 -27.38 18.00
N ARG A 89 7.52 -26.07 17.69
CA ARG A 89 8.61 -25.31 17.04
C ARG A 89 8.90 -25.74 15.61
N GLU A 90 7.88 -26.28 14.94
CA GLU A 90 7.93 -26.55 13.52
C GLU A 90 7.37 -25.30 12.80
N PRO A 91 8.15 -24.61 11.95
CA PRO A 91 7.63 -23.52 11.13
C PRO A 91 6.54 -24.04 10.21
N LEU A 92 5.41 -23.35 10.20
CA LEU A 92 4.37 -23.50 9.22
C LEU A 92 4.79 -22.72 7.97
N SER A 93 5.69 -23.27 7.16
CA SER A 93 5.82 -22.87 5.77
C SER A 93 4.54 -23.21 5.00
N PHE A 94 4.04 -22.23 4.27
CA PHE A 94 3.00 -22.43 3.27
C PHE A 94 3.47 -21.71 2.01
N ASP A 95 3.24 -22.29 0.84
CA ASP A 95 3.13 -21.46 -0.34
C ASP A 95 1.94 -20.52 -0.09
N ILE A 96 2.19 -19.21 -0.10
CA ILE A 96 1.14 -18.20 0.03
C ILE A 96 0.29 -18.24 -1.24
N GLN A 97 -0.58 -19.24 -1.34
CA GLN A 97 -1.60 -19.32 -2.35
C GLN A 97 -2.64 -18.24 -2.03
N LYS A 98 -2.82 -17.30 -2.95
CA LYS A 98 -3.84 -16.26 -2.84
C LYS A 98 -5.20 -16.95 -2.73
N GLN A 99 -5.94 -16.68 -1.66
CA GLN A 99 -7.20 -17.37 -1.36
C GLN A 99 -8.26 -17.17 -2.45
N GLU A 100 -8.57 -18.24 -3.18
CA GLU A 100 -9.94 -18.77 -3.38
C GLU A 100 -9.83 -20.31 -3.54
N SER A 101 -10.65 -21.03 -2.76
CA SER A 101 -10.85 -22.50 -2.72
C SER A 101 -9.71 -23.42 -2.23
N GLU A 102 -9.85 -23.77 -0.95
CA GLU A 102 -9.84 -25.13 -0.37
C GLU A 102 -8.57 -26.01 -0.35
N ILE A 103 -8.42 -26.64 0.82
CA ILE A 103 -7.25 -27.30 1.36
C ILE A 103 -7.37 -28.80 1.11
N GLU A 104 -6.48 -29.37 0.31
CA GLU A 104 -6.22 -30.82 0.28
C GLU A 104 -4.71 -31.17 0.27
N ALA A 105 -3.82 -30.17 0.35
CA ALA A 105 -2.36 -30.37 0.33
C ALA A 105 -1.72 -30.50 1.74
N ALA A 106 -2.46 -30.24 2.83
CA ALA A 106 -1.88 -30.11 4.18
C ALA A 106 -1.52 -31.46 4.84
N GLU A 107 -2.10 -32.59 4.42
CA GLU A 107 -1.81 -33.89 5.03
C GLU A 107 -0.58 -34.59 4.44
N LEU A 108 -0.24 -34.34 3.17
CA LEU A 108 0.96 -34.87 2.50
C LEU A 108 2.25 -34.12 2.91
N ILE A 109 2.16 -32.81 3.15
CA ILE A 109 3.31 -31.96 3.56
C ILE A 109 3.67 -32.16 5.05
N ARG A 110 2.83 -32.87 5.82
CA ARG A 110 3.07 -33.10 7.25
C ARG A 110 4.39 -33.84 7.55
N ASN A 111 4.95 -34.54 6.57
CA ASN A 111 6.23 -35.24 6.69
C ASN A 111 7.41 -34.46 6.06
N GLU A 112 7.18 -33.25 5.55
CA GLU A 112 8.18 -32.37 4.93
C GLU A 112 8.38 -31.05 5.73
N TRP A 113 7.95 -31.02 6.99
CA TRP A 113 8.24 -29.89 7.87
C TRP A 113 9.72 -29.87 8.24
N MET A 114 10.38 -28.76 7.92
CA MET A 114 11.73 -28.47 8.39
C MET A 114 11.64 -27.77 9.74
N SER A 115 12.44 -28.15 10.75
CA SER A 115 12.44 -27.43 12.03
C SER A 115 12.94 -25.99 11.86
N PHE A 116 12.62 -25.10 12.80
CA PHE A 116 13.15 -23.73 12.74
C PHE A 116 14.68 -23.71 12.73
N ASP A 117 15.30 -24.58 13.54
CA ASP A 117 16.76 -24.69 13.62
C ASP A 117 17.35 -25.17 12.29
N ASP A 118 16.72 -26.16 11.64
CA ASP A 118 17.15 -26.63 10.32
C ASP A 118 16.96 -25.55 9.24
N TYR A 119 15.86 -24.79 9.30
CA TYR A 119 15.62 -23.68 8.39
C TYR A 119 16.66 -22.58 8.56
N ALA A 120 16.92 -22.18 9.80
CA ALA A 120 17.93 -21.18 10.13
C ALA A 120 19.32 -21.63 9.64
N ALA A 121 19.65 -22.92 9.73
CA ALA A 121 20.94 -23.47 9.29
C ALA A 121 21.12 -23.54 7.76
N GLN A 122 20.10 -23.28 6.95
CA GLN A 122 20.22 -23.40 5.49
C GLN A 122 21.27 -22.43 4.91
N PRO A 123 22.09 -22.88 3.93
CA PRO A 123 23.16 -22.05 3.37
C PRO A 123 22.70 -20.70 2.82
N PHE A 124 21.51 -20.61 2.21
CA PHE A 124 21.00 -19.34 1.68
C PHE A 124 20.55 -18.35 2.75
N VAL A 125 20.11 -18.85 3.92
CA VAL A 125 19.77 -18.03 5.08
C VAL A 125 21.06 -17.47 5.68
N GLN A 126 22.09 -18.32 5.77
CA GLN A 126 23.40 -17.97 6.32
C GLN A 126 24.23 -17.05 5.41
N THR A 127 23.91 -16.94 4.12
CA THR A 127 24.57 -15.98 3.20
C THR A 127 23.85 -14.65 3.10
N ASN A 128 22.60 -14.53 3.59
CA ASN A 128 21.80 -13.31 3.48
C ASN A 128 21.65 -12.61 4.83
N GLU A 129 22.29 -11.46 4.99
CA GLU A 129 22.27 -10.67 6.23
C GLU A 129 20.86 -10.27 6.68
N LEU A 130 19.96 -9.93 5.76
CA LEU A 130 18.57 -9.62 6.12
C LEU A 130 17.88 -10.84 6.74
N LEU A 131 18.08 -12.02 6.16
CA LEU A 131 17.48 -13.25 6.68
C LEU A 131 18.04 -13.59 8.06
N LYS A 132 19.33 -13.37 8.32
CA LYS A 132 19.90 -13.54 9.66
C LYS A 132 19.22 -12.67 10.71
N TYR A 133 19.03 -11.37 10.43
CA TYR A 133 18.31 -10.49 11.35
C TYR A 133 16.86 -10.95 11.58
N LEU A 134 16.20 -11.49 10.55
CA LEU A 134 14.86 -12.06 10.70
C LEU A 134 14.87 -13.31 11.61
N ILE A 135 15.86 -14.19 11.46
CA ILE A 135 16.06 -15.34 12.36
C ILE A 135 16.27 -14.86 13.79
N ASP A 136 17.15 -13.89 14.02
CA ASP A 136 17.44 -13.37 15.37
C ASP A 136 16.20 -12.78 16.04
N ILE A 137 15.40 -12.02 15.29
CA ILE A 137 14.12 -11.47 15.79
C ILE A 137 13.13 -12.60 16.12
N CYS A 138 13.05 -13.63 15.27
CA CYS A 138 12.17 -14.78 15.51
C CYS A 138 12.59 -15.57 16.76
N SER A 139 13.89 -15.82 16.92
CA SER A 139 14.47 -16.46 18.10
C SER A 139 14.19 -15.65 19.38
N ALA A 140 14.40 -14.34 19.34
CA ALA A 140 14.11 -13.45 20.47
C ALA A 140 12.61 -13.36 20.77
N LYS A 141 11.75 -13.44 19.75
CA LYS A 141 10.29 -13.48 19.92
C LYS A 141 9.88 -14.76 20.64
N GLU A 142 10.53 -15.86 20.31
CA GLU A 142 10.28 -17.16 20.91
C GLU A 142 10.75 -17.24 22.36
N SER A 143 11.93 -16.70 22.69
CA SER A 143 12.43 -16.61 24.07
C SER A 143 11.59 -15.66 24.94
N GLY A 144 10.70 -14.88 24.33
CA GLY A 144 9.87 -13.87 24.99
C GLY A 144 10.61 -12.55 25.25
N GLU A 145 11.85 -12.43 24.77
CA GLU A 145 12.71 -11.25 24.88
C GLU A 145 12.32 -10.15 23.89
N TYR A 146 11.71 -10.53 22.75
CA TYR A 146 11.17 -9.58 21.77
C TYR A 146 9.65 -9.63 21.73
N THR A 147 9.00 -8.48 21.85
CA THR A 147 7.53 -8.39 21.82
C THR A 147 6.99 -7.75 20.55
N GLY A 148 7.81 -6.92 19.90
CA GLY A 148 7.43 -6.20 18.69
C GLY A 148 6.32 -5.20 18.96
N PHE A 149 5.65 -4.78 17.89
CA PHE A 149 4.49 -3.90 17.98
C PHE A 149 3.20 -4.71 17.92
N THR A 150 2.24 -4.33 18.76
CA THR A 150 0.90 -4.91 18.78
C THR A 150 -0.07 -3.90 18.21
N HIS A 151 -1.03 -4.38 17.41
CA HIS A 151 -2.09 -3.52 16.89
C HIS A 151 -3.07 -3.16 18.02
N VAL A 152 -3.45 -1.88 18.06
CA VAL A 152 -4.46 -1.33 18.95
C VAL A 152 -5.56 -0.74 18.08
N PRO A 153 -6.77 -1.33 18.09
CA PRO A 153 -7.91 -0.78 17.36
C PRO A 153 -8.23 0.62 17.89
N THR A 154 -8.42 1.55 16.96
CA THR A 154 -8.76 2.94 17.26
C THR A 154 -9.76 3.47 16.23
N VAL A 155 -10.30 4.66 16.49
CA VAL A 155 -11.22 5.36 15.60
C VAL A 155 -10.63 6.74 15.33
N THR A 156 -10.54 7.11 14.06
CA THR A 156 -10.04 8.44 13.69
C THR A 156 -11.08 9.50 14.06
N SER A 157 -10.67 10.54 14.78
CA SER A 157 -11.57 11.62 15.22
C SER A 157 -12.15 12.44 14.05
N PHE A 158 -11.50 12.43 12.89
CA PHE A 158 -11.88 13.24 11.73
C PHE A 158 -12.89 12.56 10.80
N SER A 159 -12.86 11.23 10.69
CA SER A 159 -13.71 10.49 9.74
C SER A 159 -14.51 9.37 10.38
N ASN A 160 -14.35 9.13 11.69
CA ASN A 160 -14.96 8.02 12.43
C ASN A 160 -14.70 6.64 11.79
N ASN A 161 -13.62 6.51 11.03
CA ASN A 161 -13.24 5.25 10.43
C ASN A 161 -12.43 4.42 11.43
N LYS A 162 -12.67 3.11 11.43
CA LYS A 162 -11.84 2.16 12.18
C LYS A 162 -10.42 2.19 11.62
N SER A 163 -9.44 2.24 12.51
CA SER A 163 -8.01 2.21 12.18
C SER A 163 -7.26 1.34 13.19
N ASN A 164 -6.03 0.95 12.86
CA ASN A 164 -5.14 0.16 13.72
C ASN A 164 -3.86 0.95 13.96
N LEU A 165 -3.50 1.13 15.22
CA LEU A 165 -2.21 1.72 15.62
C LEU A 165 -1.27 0.61 16.09
N TYR A 166 -0.09 0.49 15.49
CA TYR A 166 0.92 -0.50 15.90
C TYR A 166 1.90 0.16 16.86
N LEU A 167 1.90 -0.25 18.12
CA LEU A 167 2.80 0.29 19.14
C LEU A 167 3.39 -0.79 20.03
N ASN A 168 4.52 -0.46 20.66
CA ASN A 168 5.05 -1.28 21.74
C ASN A 168 4.20 -1.07 22.99
N MET A 169 3.50 -2.11 23.43
CA MET A 169 2.61 -2.09 24.59
C MET A 169 3.35 -2.34 25.92
N ARG A 170 4.64 -2.67 25.89
CA ARG A 170 5.49 -2.81 27.07
C ARG A 170 6.38 -1.56 27.15
N ALA A 171 5.88 -0.53 27.83
CA ALA A 171 6.67 0.61 28.28
C ALA A 171 7.26 0.32 29.67
#